data_AF-A0A542UW11-F1
#
_entry.id   AF-A0A542UW11-F1
#
_cell.length_a   1.000
_cell.length_b   1.000
_cell.length_c   1.000
_cell.angle_alpha   90.00
_cell.angle_beta   90.00
_cell.angle_gamma   90.00
#
_symmetry.space_group_name_H-M   'P 1'
#
loop_
_entity.id
_entity.type
_entity.pdbx_description
1 polymer ?
#
loop_
_entity_poly.entity_id
_entity_poly.type
_entity_poly.pdbx_seq_one_letter_code
_entity_poly.pdbx_strand_id
1 'polypeptide(L)'
;MSTDLDVALNEIAEAAGRASRLAPDETDALAVVQRITARVRRRRALQTVSGAAAAAAALGAVGLSAGLLGPSPSLPAARPGAEPGSCGSDVGTLPAADASVGTMVGVPSDDGRGGFSSSPPLGTWGGSEVPIMLTDVVQGRDVNPLPTDTRALLARDGVVVSTSTLRSDLRDVVPGAGSEQVDGSEQWETGTSVLSLGRCDDGRRLPPGDYDLWVLHVRSGMPARTDGPWTLTVAEPLEQIPAPAGFPQEVPLAGGTIASVQDGTATTDDGWVVEVEAPGDDRLAVAAALLDHDPASGRVPVTGPLTRTLGGHVVTVWQSTLPDGAPSLVYRVVPLDVAG
;
A
#
# COMPACT_ATOMS: atom_id res chain seq x y z
N MET A 1 -43.26 -5.06 -17.97
CA MET A 1 -41.89 -5.45 -17.58
C MET A 1 -40.94 -4.33 -17.97
N SER A 2 -40.75 -3.34 -17.10
CA SER A 2 -39.71 -2.28 -17.20
C SER A 2 -39.63 -1.43 -15.91
N THR A 3 -40.24 -1.87 -14.80
CA THR A 3 -40.40 -1.03 -13.60
C THR A 3 -39.16 -1.02 -12.71
N ASP A 4 -38.36 -2.09 -12.71
CA ASP A 4 -37.24 -2.21 -11.75
C ASP A 4 -36.00 -1.42 -12.18
N LEU A 5 -35.78 -1.24 -13.50
CA LEU A 5 -34.69 -0.40 -14.01
C LEU A 5 -35.00 1.09 -13.79
N ASP A 6 -36.24 1.50 -14.04
CA ASP A 6 -36.68 2.88 -13.86
C ASP A 6 -36.69 3.29 -12.39
N VAL A 7 -37.08 2.39 -11.48
CA VAL A 7 -36.98 2.62 -10.03
C VAL A 7 -35.52 2.73 -9.59
N ALA A 8 -34.64 1.85 -10.07
CA ALA A 8 -33.22 1.88 -9.71
C ALA A 8 -32.51 3.17 -10.23
N LEU A 9 -32.83 3.61 -11.44
CA LEU A 9 -32.27 4.85 -12.01
C LEU A 9 -32.80 6.08 -11.27
N ASN A 10 -34.07 6.07 -10.86
CA ASN A 10 -34.67 7.17 -10.11
C ASN A 10 -34.09 7.25 -8.68
N GLU A 11 -33.84 6.11 -8.02
CA GLU A 11 -33.14 6.06 -6.73
C GLU A 11 -31.69 6.56 -6.81
N ILE A 12 -30.97 6.22 -7.89
CA ILE A 12 -29.61 6.73 -8.14
C ILE A 12 -29.63 8.24 -8.38
N ALA A 13 -30.57 8.75 -9.17
CA ALA A 13 -30.71 10.18 -9.43
C ALA A 13 -31.10 10.96 -8.16
N GLU A 14 -31.95 10.40 -7.31
CA GLU A 14 -32.38 11.01 -6.06
C GLU A 14 -31.30 10.93 -4.96
N ALA A 15 -30.48 9.88 -4.96
CA ALA A 15 -29.31 9.77 -4.09
C ALA A 15 -28.19 10.73 -4.52
N ALA A 16 -27.92 10.86 -5.82
CA ALA A 16 -26.98 11.83 -6.37
C ALA A 16 -27.43 13.27 -6.12
N GLY A 17 -28.74 13.55 -6.28
CA GLY A 17 -29.34 14.84 -5.96
C GLY A 17 -29.30 15.21 -4.47
N ARG A 18 -29.33 14.23 -3.57
CA ARG A 18 -29.14 14.44 -2.11
C ARG A 18 -27.67 14.63 -1.74
N ALA A 19 -26.76 13.86 -2.35
CA ALA A 19 -25.32 14.02 -2.15
C ALA A 19 -24.82 15.40 -2.61
N SER A 20 -25.30 15.87 -3.77
CA SER A 20 -24.96 17.20 -4.31
C SER A 20 -25.50 18.39 -3.48
N ARG A 21 -26.41 18.15 -2.52
CA ARG A 21 -26.93 19.17 -1.61
C ARG A 21 -26.29 19.14 -0.22
N LEU A 22 -25.48 18.12 0.09
CA LEU A 22 -24.95 17.87 1.44
C LEU A 22 -23.42 17.98 1.55
N ALA A 23 -22.69 18.04 0.43
CA ALA A 23 -21.24 18.17 0.43
C ALA A 23 -20.81 19.53 -0.13
N PRO A 24 -20.19 20.42 0.67
CA PRO A 24 -19.55 21.63 0.15
C PRO A 24 -18.22 21.36 -0.56
N ASP A 25 -17.70 20.12 -0.52
CA ASP A 25 -16.40 19.75 -1.09
C ASP A 25 -16.42 18.39 -1.84
N GLU A 26 -15.58 18.27 -2.88
CA GLU A 26 -15.61 17.21 -3.90
C GLU A 26 -15.13 15.85 -3.36
N THR A 27 -14.26 15.85 -2.34
CA THR A 27 -13.67 14.65 -1.73
C THR A 27 -14.66 13.89 -0.84
N ASP A 28 -15.51 14.61 -0.09
CA ASP A 28 -16.58 14.02 0.73
C ASP A 28 -17.64 13.34 -0.14
N ALA A 29 -17.94 13.94 -1.30
CA ALA A 29 -18.87 13.37 -2.26
C ALA A 29 -18.35 12.03 -2.82
N LEU A 30 -17.04 11.93 -3.13
CA LEU A 30 -16.42 10.68 -3.60
C LEU A 30 -16.46 9.57 -2.55
N ALA A 31 -16.11 9.88 -1.30
CA ALA A 31 -16.15 8.92 -0.21
C ALA A 31 -17.58 8.39 0.05
N VAL A 32 -18.58 9.28 0.01
CA VAL A 32 -20.00 8.90 0.12
C VAL A 32 -20.44 8.04 -1.06
N VAL A 33 -20.09 8.41 -2.30
CA VAL A 33 -20.44 7.66 -3.52
C VAL A 33 -19.78 6.28 -3.53
N GLN A 34 -18.53 6.15 -3.09
CA GLN A 34 -17.84 4.86 -2.99
C GLN A 34 -18.46 3.98 -1.91
N ARG A 35 -18.82 4.53 -0.74
CA ARG A 35 -19.58 3.79 0.30
C ARG A 35 -20.94 3.32 -0.22
N ILE A 36 -21.65 4.16 -0.99
CA ILE A 36 -22.93 3.78 -1.61
C ILE A 36 -22.71 2.71 -2.67
N THR A 37 -21.66 2.82 -3.49
CA THR A 37 -21.36 1.87 -4.56
C THR A 37 -20.94 0.51 -4.00
N ALA A 38 -20.14 0.49 -2.92
CA ALA A 38 -19.83 -0.73 -2.17
C ALA A 38 -21.12 -1.38 -1.63
N ARG A 39 -22.02 -0.59 -1.04
CA ARG A 39 -23.33 -1.06 -0.56
C ARG A 39 -24.21 -1.62 -1.67
N VAL A 40 -24.21 -1.01 -2.85
CA VAL A 40 -24.97 -1.46 -4.03
C VAL A 40 -24.38 -2.73 -4.64
N ARG A 41 -23.05 -2.81 -4.81
CA ARG A 41 -22.36 -4.04 -5.27
C ARG A 41 -22.65 -5.20 -4.32
N ARG A 42 -22.66 -4.96 -3.00
CA ARG A 42 -23.01 -5.95 -1.99
C ARG A 42 -24.48 -6.39 -2.05
N ARG A 43 -25.43 -5.47 -2.22
CA ARG A 43 -26.85 -5.85 -2.41
C ARG A 43 -27.02 -6.74 -3.63
N ARG A 44 -26.32 -6.46 -4.72
CA ARG A 44 -26.32 -7.32 -5.91
C ARG A 44 -25.70 -8.70 -5.63
N ALA A 45 -24.57 -8.75 -4.94
CA ALA A 45 -23.93 -10.02 -4.55
C ALA A 45 -24.80 -10.86 -3.59
N LEU A 46 -25.55 -10.22 -2.69
CA LEU A 46 -26.49 -10.91 -1.80
C LEU A 46 -27.77 -11.35 -2.54
N GLN A 47 -28.26 -10.55 -3.49
CA GLN A 47 -29.42 -10.90 -4.31
C GLN A 47 -29.13 -12.06 -5.28
N THR A 48 -27.92 -12.14 -5.84
CA THR A 48 -27.50 -13.28 -6.66
C THR A 48 -27.35 -14.56 -5.83
N VAL A 49 -26.93 -14.47 -4.55
CA VAL A 49 -26.88 -15.63 -3.63
C VAL A 49 -28.28 -16.11 -3.24
N SER A 50 -29.25 -15.22 -3.04
CA SER A 50 -30.65 -15.61 -2.81
C SER A 50 -31.36 -16.15 -4.06
N GLY A 51 -30.96 -15.72 -5.27
CA GLY A 51 -31.47 -16.25 -6.54
C GLY A 51 -30.85 -17.59 -6.94
N ALA A 52 -29.58 -17.83 -6.60
CA ALA A 52 -28.89 -19.09 -6.88
C ALA A 52 -29.39 -20.26 -6.02
N ALA A 53 -29.89 -19.99 -4.80
CA ALA A 53 -30.48 -21.01 -3.94
C ALA A 53 -31.84 -21.54 -4.45
N ALA A 54 -32.56 -20.78 -5.27
CA ALA A 54 -33.86 -21.19 -5.84
C ALA A 54 -33.76 -21.85 -7.23
N ALA A 55 -32.60 -21.79 -7.89
CA ALA A 55 -32.38 -22.36 -9.23
C ALA A 55 -31.59 -23.68 -9.23
N ALA A 56 -31.21 -24.21 -8.06
CA ALA A 56 -30.44 -25.45 -7.92
C ALA A 56 -31.29 -26.75 -7.95
N ALA A 57 -32.55 -26.66 -8.37
CA ALA A 57 -33.46 -27.80 -8.46
C ALA A 57 -34.03 -28.01 -9.86
N ALA A 58 -33.21 -27.89 -10.92
CA ALA A 58 -33.47 -28.54 -12.19
C ALA A 58 -32.22 -28.49 -13.09
N LEU A 59 -32.00 -29.59 -13.81
CA LEU A 59 -31.06 -29.77 -14.94
C LEU A 59 -29.63 -30.23 -14.59
N GLY A 60 -29.49 -31.57 -14.57
CA GLY A 60 -28.79 -32.27 -15.64
C GLY A 60 -27.25 -32.23 -15.61
N ALA A 61 -26.68 -33.36 -15.16
CA ALA A 61 -25.27 -33.68 -15.27
C ALA A 61 -24.73 -33.54 -16.72
N VAL A 62 -23.70 -32.71 -16.89
CA VAL A 62 -22.71 -32.87 -17.95
C VAL A 62 -21.34 -32.65 -17.31
N GLY A 63 -20.54 -33.72 -17.30
CA GLY A 63 -19.20 -33.70 -16.75
C GLY A 63 -18.28 -32.78 -17.56
N LEU A 64 -17.69 -31.80 -16.90
CA LEU A 64 -16.54 -31.06 -17.39
C LEU A 64 -15.50 -31.05 -16.27
N SER A 65 -14.47 -31.86 -16.49
CA SER A 65 -13.08 -31.67 -16.06
C SER A 65 -12.86 -30.70 -14.90
N ALA A 66 -12.78 -31.27 -13.70
CA ALA A 66 -12.13 -30.67 -12.54
C ALA A 66 -10.63 -30.51 -12.85
N GLY A 67 -10.27 -29.41 -13.51
CA GLY A 67 -8.91 -28.90 -13.52
C GLY A 67 -8.64 -28.24 -12.17
N LEU A 68 -7.60 -28.73 -11.50
CA LEU A 68 -7.03 -28.27 -10.23
C LEU A 68 -7.04 -26.75 -10.07
N LEU A 69 -8.09 -26.22 -9.42
CA LEU A 69 -8.02 -24.95 -8.72
C LEU A 69 -7.34 -25.25 -7.38
N GLY A 70 -6.02 -25.07 -7.31
CA GLY A 70 -5.36 -24.89 -6.02
C GLY A 70 -6.07 -23.75 -5.27
N PRO A 71 -6.15 -23.81 -3.93
CA PRO A 71 -6.80 -22.75 -3.17
C PRO A 71 -6.13 -21.43 -3.50
N SER A 72 -6.83 -20.53 -4.19
CA SER A 72 -6.41 -19.14 -4.30
C SER A 72 -6.14 -18.63 -2.88
N PRO A 73 -5.08 -17.83 -2.64
CA PRO A 73 -4.83 -17.26 -1.33
C PRO A 73 -6.04 -16.41 -0.94
N SER A 74 -6.97 -17.01 -0.20
CA SER A 74 -8.31 -16.47 -0.05
C SER A 74 -8.26 -15.39 1.02
N LEU A 75 -8.43 -14.13 0.65
CA LEU A 75 -8.53 -13.03 1.60
C LEU A 75 -9.61 -13.32 2.66
N PRO A 76 -9.49 -12.75 3.88
CA PRO A 76 -10.52 -12.88 4.91
C PRO A 76 -11.90 -12.55 4.35
N ALA A 77 -12.85 -13.49 4.51
CA ALA A 77 -14.23 -13.23 4.15
C ALA A 77 -14.88 -12.24 5.13
N ALA A 78 -15.85 -11.47 4.65
CA ALA A 78 -16.66 -10.62 5.50
C ALA A 78 -17.33 -11.45 6.61
N ARG A 79 -17.17 -11.02 7.86
CA ARG A 79 -17.75 -11.67 9.04
C ARG A 79 -18.96 -10.87 9.52
N PRO A 80 -20.19 -11.41 9.44
CA PRO A 80 -21.36 -10.73 9.97
C PRO A 80 -21.18 -10.44 11.47
N GLY A 81 -21.35 -9.19 11.86
CA GLY A 81 -21.22 -8.76 13.26
C GLY A 81 -19.78 -8.60 13.75
N ALA A 82 -18.76 -8.64 12.88
CA ALA A 82 -17.42 -8.21 13.26
C ALA A 82 -17.44 -6.75 13.72
N GLU A 83 -16.69 -6.46 14.78
CA GLU A 83 -16.57 -5.11 15.34
C GLU A 83 -16.04 -4.14 14.26
N PRO A 84 -16.59 -2.93 14.11
CA PRO A 84 -16.10 -1.97 13.11
C PRO A 84 -14.60 -1.69 13.28
N GLY A 85 -13.84 -1.82 12.19
CA GLY A 85 -12.39 -1.63 12.21
C GLY A 85 -11.59 -2.85 12.63
N SER A 86 -12.25 -4.00 12.79
CA SER A 86 -11.59 -5.30 12.98
C SER A 86 -11.51 -6.09 11.67
N CYS A 87 -10.67 -7.11 11.67
CA CYS A 87 -10.49 -8.01 10.54
C CYS A 87 -11.79 -8.69 10.10
N GLY A 88 -12.08 -8.62 8.80
CA GLY A 88 -13.32 -9.13 8.21
C GLY A 88 -14.54 -8.23 8.43
N SER A 89 -14.38 -7.07 9.07
CA SER A 89 -15.46 -6.08 9.17
C SER A 89 -15.72 -5.38 7.83
N ASP A 90 -16.96 -4.95 7.63
CA ASP A 90 -17.37 -4.17 6.46
C ASP A 90 -16.99 -2.70 6.67
N VAL A 91 -16.28 -2.10 5.71
CA VAL A 91 -15.92 -0.68 5.75
C VAL A 91 -17.16 0.24 5.82
N GLY A 92 -18.31 -0.22 5.32
CA GLY A 92 -19.59 0.49 5.45
C GLY A 92 -20.13 0.57 6.88
N THR A 93 -19.55 -0.15 7.84
CA THR A 93 -19.87 -0.07 9.28
C THR A 93 -18.95 0.89 10.04
N LEU A 94 -17.91 1.42 9.38
CA LEU A 94 -16.98 2.37 9.98
C LEU A 94 -17.68 3.71 10.23
N PRO A 95 -17.31 4.44 11.31
CA PRO A 95 -17.85 5.76 11.58
C PRO A 95 -17.59 6.72 10.40
N ALA A 96 -18.49 7.69 10.24
CA ALA A 96 -18.32 8.74 9.23
C ALA A 96 -17.07 9.58 9.50
N ALA A 97 -16.57 10.24 8.44
CA ALA A 97 -15.58 11.29 8.57
C ALA A 97 -16.16 12.46 9.38
N ASP A 98 -15.29 13.25 10.01
CA ASP A 98 -15.67 14.48 10.71
C ASP A 98 -15.35 15.65 9.79
N ALA A 99 -16.37 16.41 9.38
CA ALA A 99 -16.19 17.54 8.47
C ALA A 99 -15.31 18.67 9.04
N SER A 100 -15.01 18.66 10.35
CA SER A 100 -14.16 19.67 10.99
C SER A 100 -12.67 19.30 11.01
N VAL A 101 -12.34 18.01 10.88
CA VAL A 101 -10.97 17.50 11.00
C VAL A 101 -10.76 16.35 10.01
N GLY A 102 -9.80 16.52 9.10
CA GLY A 102 -9.39 15.46 8.16
C GLY A 102 -8.01 14.91 8.48
N THR A 103 -7.72 13.69 8.05
CA THR A 103 -6.37 13.13 8.09
C THR A 103 -5.69 13.29 6.74
N MET A 104 -4.42 13.67 6.72
CA MET A 104 -3.55 13.55 5.55
C MET A 104 -2.62 12.35 5.72
N VAL A 105 -2.43 11.61 4.63
CA VAL A 105 -1.50 10.48 4.56
C VAL A 105 -0.38 10.85 3.59
N GLY A 106 0.86 10.65 4.02
CA GLY A 106 2.04 10.80 3.18
C GLY A 106 2.81 9.50 3.10
N VAL A 107 3.54 9.34 2.00
CA VAL A 107 4.59 8.33 1.88
C VAL A 107 5.91 9.06 1.68
N PRO A 108 7.03 8.58 2.26
CA PRO A 108 8.31 9.22 2.03
C PRO A 108 8.68 9.17 0.54
N SER A 109 9.12 10.28 -0.04
CA SER A 109 9.67 10.30 -1.39
C SER A 109 11.19 10.13 -1.39
N ASP A 110 11.73 9.83 -2.58
CA ASP A 110 13.15 9.57 -2.81
C ASP A 110 14.05 10.77 -2.43
N ASP A 111 13.53 11.99 -2.32
CA ASP A 111 14.29 13.16 -1.86
C ASP A 111 14.38 13.28 -0.33
N GLY A 112 13.90 12.27 0.41
CA GLY A 112 13.84 12.27 1.87
C GLY A 112 12.81 13.24 2.43
N ARG A 113 12.04 13.91 1.57
CA ARG A 113 10.94 14.77 1.99
C ARG A 113 9.68 13.92 2.04
N GLY A 114 8.92 14.03 3.12
CA GLY A 114 7.60 13.44 3.15
C GLY A 114 6.63 14.27 2.34
N GLY A 115 6.10 13.72 1.25
CA GLY A 115 4.96 14.32 0.55
C GLY A 115 3.66 13.91 1.25
N PHE A 116 2.98 14.84 1.91
CA PHE A 116 1.58 14.62 2.30
C PHE A 116 0.70 14.74 1.05
N SER A 117 -0.11 13.72 0.80
CA SER A 117 -1.12 13.77 -0.25
C SER A 117 -2.51 13.65 0.37
N SER A 118 -3.41 14.54 -0.03
CA SER A 118 -4.84 14.35 0.18
C SER A 118 -5.46 13.43 -0.86
N SER A 119 -4.72 13.07 -1.92
CA SER A 119 -5.24 12.38 -3.10
C SER A 119 -4.55 11.03 -3.36
N PRO A 120 -5.30 9.97 -3.70
CA PRO A 120 -4.75 8.72 -4.21
C PRO A 120 -3.99 8.91 -5.54
N PRO A 121 -3.05 8.01 -5.89
CA PRO A 121 -2.61 6.82 -5.15
C PRO A 121 -1.41 7.07 -4.22
N LEU A 122 -1.23 6.22 -3.21
CA LEU A 122 -0.10 6.21 -2.27
C LEU A 122 1.13 5.44 -2.78
N GLY A 123 1.13 5.04 -4.05
CA GLY A 123 2.20 4.27 -4.67
C GLY A 123 2.01 2.76 -4.65
N THR A 124 3.03 2.07 -5.15
CA THR A 124 3.08 0.62 -5.34
C THR A 124 4.14 -0.01 -4.43
N TRP A 125 3.83 -1.09 -3.73
CA TRP A 125 4.69 -1.62 -2.66
C TRP A 125 4.98 -3.12 -2.82
N GLY A 126 6.25 -3.48 -2.95
CA GLY A 126 6.77 -4.84 -3.13
C GLY A 126 7.18 -5.52 -1.82
N GLY A 127 7.45 -4.74 -0.77
CA GLY A 127 7.80 -5.22 0.57
C GLY A 127 6.62 -5.81 1.36
N SER A 128 6.86 -6.09 2.64
CA SER A 128 5.82 -6.58 3.58
C SER A 128 5.23 -5.48 4.47
N GLU A 129 5.80 -4.28 4.39
CA GLU A 129 5.50 -3.14 5.23
C GLU A 129 5.63 -1.86 4.39
N VAL A 130 4.82 -0.85 4.71
CA VAL A 130 4.81 0.44 4.02
C VAL A 130 5.07 1.55 5.04
N PRO A 131 6.15 2.33 4.89
CA PRO A 131 6.34 3.53 5.67
C PRO A 131 5.28 4.58 5.29
N ILE A 132 4.49 5.02 6.26
CA ILE A 132 3.50 6.07 6.10
C ILE A 132 3.70 7.18 7.13
N MET A 133 3.45 8.41 6.72
CA MET A 133 3.34 9.58 7.57
C MET A 133 1.89 9.97 7.65
N LEU A 134 1.48 10.45 8.82
CA LEU A 134 0.08 10.75 9.09
C LEU A 134 -0.01 12.01 9.92
N THR A 135 -0.97 12.85 9.60
CA THR A 135 -1.25 14.05 10.38
C THR A 135 -2.72 14.45 10.29
N ASP A 136 -3.25 15.08 11.33
CA ASP A 136 -4.61 15.63 11.31
C ASP A 136 -4.58 17.12 10.96
N VAL A 137 -5.54 17.54 10.13
CA VAL A 137 -5.72 18.92 9.67
C VAL A 137 -7.09 19.41 10.10
N VAL A 138 -7.11 20.50 10.86
CA VAL A 138 -8.34 21.18 11.27
C VAL A 138 -8.56 22.39 10.35
N GLN A 139 -9.69 22.40 9.64
CA GLN A 139 -10.16 23.49 8.77
C GLN A 139 -9.06 24.25 8.00
N GLY A 140 -8.14 23.49 7.38
CA GLY A 140 -7.16 23.99 6.42
C GLY A 140 -6.01 24.84 6.97
N ARG A 141 -5.79 24.91 8.30
CA ARG A 141 -4.67 25.70 8.85
C ARG A 141 -3.93 25.09 10.04
N ASP A 142 -4.59 24.32 10.91
CA ASP A 142 -3.94 23.78 12.10
C ASP A 142 -3.62 22.30 11.93
N VAL A 143 -2.33 21.97 12.00
CA VAL A 143 -1.81 20.60 12.01
C VAL A 143 -1.73 20.16 13.47
N ASN A 144 -2.53 19.16 13.85
CA ASN A 144 -2.50 18.61 15.21
C ASN A 144 -1.87 17.21 15.22
N PRO A 145 -1.11 16.86 16.28
CA PRO A 145 -0.70 15.48 16.51
C PRO A 145 -1.92 14.57 16.56
N LEU A 146 -1.81 13.41 15.93
CA LEU A 146 -2.89 12.43 15.91
C LEU A 146 -3.17 11.95 17.34
N PRO A 147 -4.43 11.58 17.63
CA PRO A 147 -4.73 10.80 18.82
C PRO A 147 -3.82 9.55 18.87
N THR A 148 -3.34 9.22 20.06
CA THR A 148 -2.46 8.06 20.30
C THR A 148 -3.08 6.71 19.94
N ASP A 149 -4.40 6.66 19.72
CA ASP A 149 -5.16 5.45 19.40
C ASP A 149 -5.65 5.49 17.93
N THR A 150 -4.73 5.49 16.98
CA THR A 150 -5.03 5.47 15.54
C THR A 150 -4.72 4.10 14.93
N ARG A 151 -5.57 3.60 14.05
CA ARG A 151 -5.38 2.34 13.33
C ARG A 151 -5.47 2.55 11.82
N ALA A 152 -4.55 1.95 11.07
CA ALA A 152 -4.67 1.82 9.64
C ALA A 152 -5.37 0.52 9.31
N LEU A 153 -6.31 0.56 8.38
CA LEU A 153 -7.06 -0.57 7.89
C LEU A 153 -6.83 -0.66 6.39
N LEU A 154 -6.35 -1.81 5.90
CA LEU A 154 -6.41 -2.09 4.46
C LEU A 154 -7.68 -2.90 4.19
N ALA A 155 -8.44 -2.45 3.20
CA ALA A 155 -9.64 -3.10 2.75
C ALA A 155 -9.56 -3.47 1.27
N ARG A 156 -10.20 -4.58 0.92
CA ARG A 156 -10.44 -4.99 -0.47
C ARG A 156 -11.86 -5.49 -0.60
N ASP A 157 -12.53 -5.04 -1.66
CA ASP A 157 -13.96 -5.32 -1.90
C ASP A 157 -14.86 -4.93 -0.71
N GLY A 158 -14.48 -3.85 0.00
CA GLY A 158 -15.21 -3.34 1.17
C GLY A 158 -15.01 -4.14 2.46
N VAL A 159 -14.07 -5.08 2.51
CA VAL A 159 -13.77 -5.89 3.70
C VAL A 159 -12.38 -5.56 4.23
N VAL A 160 -12.24 -5.34 5.54
CA VAL A 160 -10.94 -5.13 6.19
C VAL A 160 -10.14 -6.44 6.18
N VAL A 161 -8.94 -6.41 5.58
CA VAL A 161 -8.08 -7.59 5.38
C VAL A 161 -6.71 -7.47 6.06
N SER A 162 -6.28 -6.26 6.44
CA SER A 162 -5.14 -6.00 7.31
C SER A 162 -5.44 -4.85 8.27
N THR A 163 -4.85 -4.90 9.45
CA THR A 163 -4.96 -3.84 10.47
C THR A 163 -3.58 -3.55 11.04
N SER A 164 -3.21 -2.28 11.18
CA SER A 164 -1.97 -1.84 11.82
C SER A 164 -2.25 -0.76 12.83
N THR A 165 -1.67 -0.86 14.03
CA THR A 165 -1.72 0.24 15.00
C THR A 165 -0.66 1.26 14.61
N LEU A 166 -1.08 2.51 14.46
CA LEU A 166 -0.21 3.60 14.06
C LEU A 166 0.23 4.34 15.32
N ARG A 167 1.51 4.71 15.36
CA ARG A 167 2.05 5.55 16.42
C ARG A 167 2.39 6.90 15.81
N SER A 168 1.65 7.92 16.18
CA SER A 168 2.07 9.29 15.91
C SER A 168 3.03 9.70 17.01
N ASP A 169 4.32 9.65 16.73
CA ASP A 169 5.30 10.48 17.44
C ASP A 169 5.44 11.75 16.60
N LEU A 170 4.50 12.69 16.76
CA LEU A 170 4.66 14.02 16.22
C LEU A 170 5.62 14.72 17.18
N ARG A 171 6.88 14.85 16.79
CA ARG A 171 7.83 15.65 17.55
C ARG A 171 7.55 17.11 17.25
N ASP A 172 7.58 17.93 18.30
CA ASP A 172 7.37 19.37 18.24
C ASP A 172 8.10 19.98 17.04
N VAL A 173 7.42 20.90 16.35
CA VAL A 173 8.02 21.82 15.38
C VAL A 173 9.30 22.37 15.99
N VAL A 174 10.44 22.21 15.30
CA VAL A 174 11.65 22.99 15.61
C VAL A 174 11.61 24.23 14.71
N PRO A 175 11.25 25.42 15.21
CA PRO A 175 11.45 26.64 14.44
C PRO A 175 12.95 26.87 14.35
N GLY A 176 13.54 26.56 13.19
CA GLY A 176 14.89 26.95 12.82
C GLY A 176 16.01 26.22 13.58
N ALA A 177 16.54 25.17 12.96
CA ALA A 177 17.92 24.77 13.19
C ALA A 177 18.62 24.52 11.85
N GLY A 178 19.25 25.58 11.33
CA GLY A 178 20.34 25.64 10.33
C GLY A 178 20.19 24.82 9.05
N SER A 179 20.23 25.36 7.84
CA SER A 179 20.97 26.52 7.34
C SER A 179 20.38 27.00 6.00
N GLU A 180 20.34 28.31 5.79
CA GLU A 180 19.91 29.00 4.55
C GLU A 180 18.43 28.84 4.14
N GLN A 181 17.64 29.66 4.83
CA GLN A 181 16.39 30.32 4.45
C GLN A 181 16.10 30.45 2.93
N VAL A 182 15.06 29.75 2.45
CA VAL A 182 14.10 30.25 1.44
C VAL A 182 12.71 29.69 1.78
N ASP A 183 11.76 30.60 2.03
CA ASP A 183 10.32 30.40 2.29
C ASP A 183 9.87 29.59 3.51
N GLY A 184 8.86 30.14 4.20
CA GLY A 184 8.23 29.63 5.43
C GLY A 184 7.49 28.30 5.28
N SER A 185 8.20 27.26 4.83
CA SER A 185 7.77 25.88 4.98
C SER A 185 8.05 25.44 6.41
N GLU A 186 6.99 25.35 7.22
CA GLU A 186 7.04 24.59 8.46
C GLU A 186 7.45 23.15 8.09
N GLN A 187 8.65 22.75 8.48
CA GLN A 187 9.10 21.38 8.32
C GLN A 187 8.59 20.57 9.52
N TRP A 188 7.66 19.67 9.23
CA TRP A 188 7.09 18.76 10.21
C TRP A 188 7.92 17.47 10.21
N GLU A 189 8.65 17.20 11.30
CA GLU A 189 9.26 15.89 11.50
C GLU A 189 8.19 14.95 12.06
N THR A 190 7.47 14.29 11.16
CA THR A 190 6.52 13.25 11.56
C THR A 190 7.28 11.93 11.67
N GLY A 191 7.19 11.28 12.85
CA GLY A 191 7.67 9.92 12.99
C GLY A 191 7.00 9.01 11.96
N THR A 192 7.80 8.27 11.20
CA THR A 192 7.29 7.31 10.22
C THR A 192 6.57 6.17 10.95
N SER A 193 5.28 6.01 10.67
CA SER A 193 4.52 4.83 11.07
C SER A 193 4.69 3.73 10.03
N VAL A 194 4.53 2.48 10.46
CA VAL A 194 4.64 1.33 9.57
C VAL A 194 3.26 0.69 9.41
N LEU A 195 2.82 0.61 8.16
CA LEU A 195 1.62 -0.12 7.76
C LEU A 195 2.01 -1.54 7.34
N SER A 196 1.47 -2.55 7.98
CA SER A 196 1.69 -3.95 7.60
C SER A 196 0.87 -4.34 6.37
N LEU A 197 1.53 -4.95 5.39
CA LEU A 197 0.90 -5.63 4.26
C LEU A 197 0.64 -7.11 4.57
N GLY A 198 0.62 -7.50 5.85
CA GLY A 198 0.26 -8.83 6.31
C GLY A 198 -1.26 -8.97 6.46
N ARG A 199 -1.79 -10.13 6.09
CA ARG A 199 -3.20 -10.47 6.27
C ARG A 199 -3.53 -10.64 7.75
N CYS A 200 -4.74 -10.24 8.09
CA CYS A 200 -5.31 -10.38 9.41
C CYS A 200 -5.32 -11.81 10.00
N ASP A 201 -5.49 -12.84 9.17
CA ASP A 201 -5.81 -14.19 9.63
C ASP A 201 -4.58 -15.06 9.87
N ASP A 202 -3.59 -14.97 8.99
CA ASP A 202 -2.38 -15.79 9.02
C ASP A 202 -1.09 -14.98 9.02
N GLY A 203 -1.18 -13.64 8.97
CA GLY A 203 -0.02 -12.75 8.88
C GLY A 203 0.74 -12.84 7.56
N ARG A 204 0.29 -13.68 6.61
CA ARG A 204 0.96 -13.81 5.30
C ARG A 204 0.76 -12.53 4.50
N ARG A 205 1.71 -12.23 3.61
CA ARG A 205 1.61 -11.06 2.74
C ARG A 205 0.30 -11.04 1.96
N LEU A 206 -0.29 -9.86 1.85
CA LEU A 206 -1.44 -9.61 1.00
C LEU A 206 -1.11 -9.96 -0.45
N PRO A 207 -2.04 -10.59 -1.19
CA PRO A 207 -1.84 -10.86 -2.61
C PRO A 207 -1.76 -9.53 -3.39
N PRO A 208 -1.11 -9.53 -4.56
CA PRO A 208 -1.02 -8.34 -5.40
C PRO A 208 -2.39 -7.73 -5.75
N GLY A 209 -2.38 -6.43 -6.01
CA GLY A 209 -3.53 -5.63 -6.44
C GLY A 209 -3.79 -4.41 -5.56
N ASP A 210 -4.90 -3.74 -5.85
CA ASP A 210 -5.27 -2.49 -5.19
C ASP A 210 -6.03 -2.74 -3.88
N TYR A 211 -5.72 -1.91 -2.89
CA TYR A 211 -6.34 -1.88 -1.57
C TYR A 211 -6.72 -0.46 -1.19
N ASP A 212 -7.82 -0.34 -0.47
CA ASP A 212 -8.26 0.91 0.14
C ASP A 212 -7.64 1.01 1.54
N LEU A 213 -6.78 2.00 1.76
CA LEU A 213 -6.32 2.40 3.07
C LEU A 213 -7.37 3.32 3.72
N TRP A 214 -7.76 2.96 4.93
CA TRP A 214 -8.58 3.77 5.82
C TRP A 214 -7.81 4.05 7.11
N VAL A 215 -7.95 5.26 7.63
CA VAL A 215 -7.42 5.62 8.94
C VAL A 215 -8.59 5.70 9.92
N LEU A 216 -8.61 4.79 10.88
CA LEU A 216 -9.60 4.75 11.95
C LEU A 216 -9.04 5.41 13.21
N HIS A 217 -9.74 6.44 13.66
CA HIS A 217 -9.50 7.12 14.92
C HIS A 217 -10.33 6.46 16.01
N VAL A 218 -9.65 6.03 17.08
CA VAL A 218 -10.28 5.41 18.24
C VAL A 218 -10.27 6.41 19.40
N ARG A 219 -11.39 6.56 20.09
CA ARG A 219 -11.51 7.40 21.29
C ARG A 219 -12.06 6.55 22.43
N SER A 220 -11.32 6.46 23.53
CA SER A 220 -11.71 5.66 24.70
C SER A 220 -12.02 4.20 24.34
N GLY A 221 -11.22 3.61 23.43
CA GLY A 221 -11.38 2.23 22.97
C GLY A 221 -12.48 2.00 21.93
N MET A 222 -13.24 3.03 21.53
CA MET A 222 -14.33 2.91 20.57
C MET A 222 -14.01 3.60 19.23
N PRO A 223 -14.38 3.02 18.06
CA PRO A 223 -14.30 3.69 16.77
C PRO A 223 -15.04 5.03 16.79
N ALA A 224 -14.36 6.14 16.51
CA ALA A 224 -14.91 7.49 16.62
C ALA A 224 -15.07 8.18 15.26
N ARG A 225 -14.05 8.10 14.40
CA ARG A 225 -14.01 8.71 13.07
C ARG A 225 -13.18 7.84 12.13
N THR A 226 -13.52 7.86 10.84
CA THR A 226 -12.70 7.22 9.81
C THR A 226 -12.49 8.15 8.63
N ASP A 227 -11.23 8.29 8.22
CA ASP A 227 -10.81 9.07 7.07
C ASP A 227 -10.27 8.15 5.96
N GLY A 228 -10.42 8.58 4.70
CA GLY A 228 -10.11 7.81 3.50
C GLY A 228 -11.31 7.62 2.55
N PRO A 229 -11.21 6.76 1.53
CA PRO A 229 -10.10 5.84 1.28
C PRO A 229 -8.95 6.48 0.49
N TRP A 230 -7.73 6.02 0.76
CA TRP A 230 -6.58 6.21 -0.12
C TRP A 230 -6.24 4.89 -0.82
N THR A 231 -5.98 4.93 -2.13
CA THR A 231 -5.59 3.73 -2.87
C THR A 231 -4.11 3.44 -2.68
N LEU A 232 -3.79 2.20 -2.33
CA LEU A 232 -2.43 1.65 -2.26
C LEU A 232 -2.38 0.36 -3.08
N THR A 233 -1.34 0.20 -3.90
CA THR A 233 -1.16 -1.01 -4.72
C THR A 233 -0.10 -1.91 -4.08
N VAL A 234 -0.47 -3.17 -3.83
CA VAL A 234 0.49 -4.21 -3.42
C VAL A 234 1.04 -4.86 -4.70
N ALA A 235 2.33 -4.72 -4.94
CA ALA A 235 3.02 -5.39 -6.05
C ALA A 235 3.29 -6.87 -5.75
N GLU A 236 3.81 -7.59 -6.75
CA GLU A 236 4.43 -8.90 -6.52
C GLU A 236 5.50 -8.81 -5.42
N PRO A 237 5.64 -9.83 -4.56
CA PRO A 237 6.64 -9.84 -3.51
C PRO A 237 8.05 -9.69 -4.10
N LEU A 238 8.81 -8.75 -3.56
CA LEU A 238 10.25 -8.67 -3.83
C LEU A 238 10.97 -9.64 -2.91
N GLU A 239 11.39 -10.78 -3.46
CA GLU A 239 12.11 -11.82 -2.75
C GLU A 239 13.56 -11.94 -3.25
N GLN A 240 14.37 -12.71 -2.52
CA GLN A 240 15.69 -13.09 -2.99
C GLN A 240 15.55 -14.06 -4.16
N ILE A 241 16.19 -13.74 -5.29
CA ILE A 241 16.21 -14.60 -6.48
C ILE A 241 17.55 -15.35 -6.60
N PRO A 242 17.58 -16.49 -7.32
CA PRO A 242 18.82 -17.19 -7.61
C PRO A 242 19.82 -16.31 -8.37
N ALA A 243 21.08 -16.34 -7.95
CA ALA A 243 22.16 -15.62 -8.61
C ALA A 243 22.55 -16.26 -9.97
N PRO A 244 23.01 -15.46 -10.95
CA PRO A 244 23.63 -15.98 -12.17
C PRO A 244 24.82 -16.90 -11.87
N ALA A 245 25.14 -17.81 -12.79
CA ALA A 245 26.31 -18.67 -12.65
C ALA A 245 27.60 -17.82 -12.59
N GLY A 246 28.42 -18.05 -11.56
CA GLY A 246 29.69 -17.32 -11.35
C GLY A 246 29.53 -15.99 -10.58
N PHE A 247 28.31 -15.53 -10.36
CA PHE A 247 28.04 -14.36 -9.52
C PHE A 247 28.35 -14.64 -8.03
N PRO A 248 28.87 -13.68 -7.26
CA PRO A 248 29.17 -13.87 -5.83
C PRO A 248 27.94 -14.32 -5.03
N GLN A 249 28.03 -15.48 -4.36
CA GLN A 249 26.89 -16.10 -3.67
C GLN A 249 26.47 -15.34 -2.41
N GLU A 250 27.37 -14.52 -1.87
CA GLU A 250 27.14 -13.70 -0.68
C GLU A 250 26.32 -12.44 -0.98
N VAL A 251 26.12 -12.10 -2.27
CA VAL A 251 25.38 -10.92 -2.69
C VAL A 251 23.96 -11.34 -3.07
N PRO A 252 22.94 -11.11 -2.21
CA PRO A 252 21.56 -11.39 -2.57
C PRO A 252 21.07 -10.43 -3.66
N LEU A 253 20.28 -10.96 -4.60
CA LEU A 253 19.56 -10.18 -5.60
C LEU A 253 18.09 -10.11 -5.20
N ALA A 254 17.56 -8.90 -5.02
CA ALA A 254 16.13 -8.64 -4.82
C ALA A 254 15.42 -8.44 -6.15
N GLY A 255 14.28 -9.08 -6.36
CA GLY A 255 13.41 -8.82 -7.51
C GLY A 255 12.64 -10.02 -8.02
N GLY A 256 12.30 -9.96 -9.31
CA GLY A 256 11.68 -11.04 -10.08
C GLY A 256 12.65 -11.61 -11.11
N THR A 257 12.49 -11.24 -12.37
CA THR A 257 13.28 -11.82 -13.46
C THR A 257 14.58 -11.05 -13.67
N ILE A 258 15.69 -11.76 -13.88
CA ILE A 258 16.95 -11.15 -14.33
C ILE A 258 16.80 -10.72 -15.77
N ALA A 259 16.86 -9.41 -16.00
CA ALA A 259 16.69 -8.81 -17.32
C ALA A 259 18.02 -8.77 -18.10
N SER A 260 19.13 -8.50 -17.42
CA SER A 260 20.46 -8.49 -18.04
C SER A 260 21.56 -8.92 -17.05
N VAL A 261 22.62 -9.52 -17.61
CA VAL A 261 23.85 -9.89 -16.90
C VAL A 261 25.01 -9.51 -17.79
N GLN A 262 25.97 -8.79 -17.23
CA GLN A 262 27.22 -8.43 -17.87
C GLN A 262 28.39 -8.77 -16.95
N ASP A 263 29.35 -9.52 -17.50
CA ASP A 263 30.66 -9.74 -16.88
C ASP A 263 31.51 -8.48 -17.04
N GLY A 264 32.21 -8.12 -15.97
CA GLY A 264 32.92 -6.87 -15.86
C GLY A 264 31.99 -5.68 -15.65
N THR A 265 32.59 -4.50 -15.60
CA THR A 265 31.91 -3.21 -15.53
C THR A 265 32.48 -2.28 -16.59
N ALA A 266 31.91 -1.09 -16.77
CA ALA A 266 32.46 -0.09 -17.68
C ALA A 266 33.93 0.30 -17.37
N THR A 267 34.43 -0.01 -16.16
CA THR A 267 35.75 0.41 -15.67
C THR A 267 36.72 -0.75 -15.38
N THR A 268 36.28 -2.00 -15.42
CA THR A 268 37.12 -3.16 -15.12
C THR A 268 36.54 -4.43 -15.74
N ASP A 269 37.40 -5.35 -16.18
CA ASP A 269 36.97 -6.68 -16.64
C ASP A 269 36.58 -7.58 -15.45
N ASP A 270 37.01 -7.24 -14.24
CA ASP A 270 36.67 -7.93 -13.00
C ASP A 270 35.44 -7.30 -12.34
N GLY A 271 34.32 -8.03 -12.36
CA GLY A 271 33.07 -7.61 -11.71
C GLY A 271 31.84 -8.11 -12.42
N TRP A 272 30.68 -7.59 -12.00
CA TRP A 272 29.38 -7.92 -12.54
C TRP A 272 28.49 -6.70 -12.58
N VAL A 273 27.68 -6.59 -13.63
CA VAL A 273 26.49 -5.73 -13.66
C VAL A 273 25.28 -6.61 -13.92
N VAL A 274 24.34 -6.63 -13.00
CA VAL A 274 23.10 -7.42 -13.08
C VAL A 274 21.92 -6.49 -12.95
N GLU A 275 21.02 -6.50 -13.92
CA GLU A 275 19.75 -5.77 -13.85
C GLU A 275 18.60 -6.76 -13.64
N VAL A 276 17.77 -6.47 -12.63
CA VAL A 276 16.67 -7.32 -12.19
C VAL A 276 15.37 -6.51 -12.21
N GLU A 277 14.32 -7.08 -12.78
CA GLU A 277 12.97 -6.51 -12.69
C GLU A 277 12.54 -6.46 -11.22
N ALA A 278 12.07 -5.31 -10.75
CA ALA A 278 11.72 -5.11 -9.35
C ALA A 278 10.51 -4.16 -9.25
N PRO A 279 9.28 -4.69 -9.23
CA PRO A 279 8.09 -3.86 -9.06
C PRO A 279 8.00 -3.27 -7.66
N GLY A 280 7.41 -2.08 -7.54
CA GLY A 280 7.23 -1.38 -6.28
C GLY A 280 8.24 -0.24 -6.08
N ASP A 281 7.75 0.84 -5.49
CA ASP A 281 8.48 2.08 -5.21
C ASP A 281 9.49 1.90 -4.06
N ASP A 282 9.28 0.89 -3.21
CA ASP A 282 10.16 0.48 -2.11
C ASP A 282 11.28 -0.50 -2.53
N ARG A 283 11.41 -0.80 -3.83
CA ARG A 283 12.37 -1.78 -4.36
C ARG A 283 13.79 -1.64 -3.83
N LEU A 284 14.29 -0.42 -3.70
CA LEU A 284 15.64 -0.17 -3.19
C LEU A 284 15.75 -0.40 -1.67
N ALA A 285 14.71 -0.05 -0.91
CA ALA A 285 14.66 -0.31 0.53
C ALA A 285 14.58 -1.82 0.81
N VAL A 286 13.81 -2.56 0.01
CA VAL A 286 13.78 -4.03 0.09
C VAL A 286 15.15 -4.63 -0.24
N ALA A 287 15.82 -4.15 -1.29
CA ALA A 287 17.17 -4.59 -1.61
C ALA A 287 18.17 -4.29 -0.48
N ALA A 288 18.08 -3.13 0.15
CA ALA A 288 18.89 -2.77 1.31
C ALA A 288 18.68 -3.74 2.47
N ALA A 289 17.43 -4.09 2.79
CA ALA A 289 17.10 -5.04 3.84
C ALA A 289 17.70 -6.43 3.59
N LEU A 290 17.66 -6.91 2.33
CA LEU A 290 18.29 -8.18 1.96
C LEU A 290 19.81 -8.13 2.11
N LEU A 291 20.45 -7.05 1.65
CA LEU A 291 21.91 -6.88 1.76
C LEU A 291 22.37 -6.79 3.22
N ASP A 292 21.62 -6.07 4.05
CA ASP A 292 21.94 -5.88 5.48
C ASP A 292 21.55 -7.10 6.33
N HIS A 293 20.83 -8.07 5.76
CA HIS A 293 20.22 -9.20 6.48
C HIS A 293 19.34 -8.73 7.66
N ASP A 294 18.76 -7.53 7.53
CA ASP A 294 17.93 -6.88 8.53
C ASP A 294 16.63 -6.40 7.89
N PRO A 295 15.49 -7.07 8.16
CA PRO A 295 14.20 -6.65 7.62
C PRO A 295 13.79 -5.26 8.13
N ALA A 296 14.31 -4.79 9.27
CA ALA A 296 14.01 -3.46 9.78
C ALA A 296 14.65 -2.34 8.93
N SER A 297 15.76 -2.61 8.24
CA SER A 297 16.39 -1.65 7.32
C SER A 297 15.50 -1.29 6.13
N GLY A 298 14.58 -2.17 5.73
CA GLY A 298 13.61 -1.92 4.65
C GLY A 298 12.51 -0.93 5.02
N ARG A 299 12.43 -0.52 6.30
CA ARG A 299 11.45 0.47 6.79
C ARG A 299 11.89 1.91 6.53
N VAL A 300 13.18 2.11 6.22
CA VAL A 300 13.74 3.42 5.96
C VAL A 300 13.79 3.63 4.45
N PRO A 301 13.19 4.70 3.93
CA PRO A 301 13.35 5.09 2.53
C PRO A 301 14.83 5.25 2.20
N VAL A 302 15.26 4.65 1.10
CA VAL A 302 16.65 4.74 0.65
C VAL A 302 16.71 5.67 -0.56
N THR A 303 17.42 6.77 -0.40
CA THR A 303 17.68 7.74 -1.47
C THR A 303 18.98 7.44 -2.19
N GLY A 304 18.93 7.36 -3.52
CA GLY A 304 20.11 7.25 -4.37
C GLY A 304 20.83 5.90 -4.30
N PRO A 305 22.00 5.76 -4.93
CA PRO A 305 22.71 4.48 -4.97
C PRO A 305 23.10 4.00 -3.57
N LEU A 306 22.66 2.80 -3.23
CA LEU A 306 23.05 2.08 -2.03
C LEU A 306 24.43 1.43 -2.26
N THR A 307 25.39 1.64 -1.37
CA THR A 307 26.68 0.93 -1.42
C THR A 307 26.92 0.13 -0.14
N ARG A 308 27.37 -1.12 -0.29
CA ARG A 308 27.70 -2.06 0.79
C ARG A 308 28.96 -2.85 0.46
N THR A 309 29.60 -3.41 1.48
CA THR A 309 30.72 -4.34 1.33
C THR A 309 30.29 -5.71 1.82
N LEU A 310 30.28 -6.70 0.93
CA LEU A 310 29.79 -8.06 1.19
C LEU A 310 30.71 -9.08 0.54
N GLY A 311 31.13 -10.10 1.29
CA GLY A 311 31.91 -11.22 0.74
C GLY A 311 33.17 -10.81 -0.04
N GLY A 312 33.86 -9.74 0.38
CA GLY A 312 35.04 -9.23 -0.34
C GLY A 312 34.73 -8.41 -1.61
N HIS A 313 33.49 -8.00 -1.81
CA HIS A 313 33.05 -7.17 -2.93
C HIS A 313 32.45 -5.85 -2.44
N VAL A 314 32.58 -4.81 -3.24
CA VAL A 314 31.79 -3.59 -3.15
C VAL A 314 30.56 -3.75 -4.04
N VAL A 315 29.39 -3.70 -3.42
CA VAL A 315 28.09 -3.83 -4.06
C VAL A 315 27.44 -2.47 -4.09
N THR A 316 27.15 -1.95 -5.27
CA THR A 316 26.37 -0.73 -5.47
C THR A 316 25.04 -1.09 -6.13
N VAL A 317 23.93 -0.68 -5.54
CA VAL A 317 22.57 -0.93 -6.05
C VAL A 317 21.86 0.38 -6.28
N TRP A 318 21.19 0.53 -7.42
CA TRP A 318 20.35 1.70 -7.69
C TRP A 318 19.10 1.32 -8.46
N GLN A 319 18.09 2.17 -8.36
CA GLN A 319 16.86 2.03 -9.14
C GLN A 319 17.09 2.42 -10.60
N SER A 320 16.44 1.72 -11.51
CA SER A 320 16.47 1.96 -12.94
C SER A 320 15.09 1.68 -13.55
N THR A 321 15.00 1.84 -14.86
CA THR A 321 13.84 1.46 -15.66
C THR A 321 14.32 0.69 -16.88
N LEU A 322 13.74 -0.48 -17.10
CA LEU A 322 14.00 -1.29 -18.29
C LEU A 322 13.53 -0.58 -19.57
N PRO A 323 14.02 -1.01 -20.76
CA PRO A 323 13.63 -0.38 -22.02
C PRO A 323 12.12 -0.40 -22.33
N ASP A 324 11.37 -1.34 -21.73
CA ASP A 324 9.91 -1.45 -21.84
C ASP A 324 9.15 -0.59 -20.83
N GLY A 325 9.85 0.13 -19.95
CA GLY A 325 9.28 0.96 -18.90
C GLY A 325 9.09 0.25 -17.56
N ALA A 326 9.41 -1.04 -17.44
CA ALA A 326 9.28 -1.77 -16.18
C ALA A 326 10.33 -1.29 -15.15
N PRO A 327 9.95 -1.09 -13.87
CA PRO A 327 10.89 -0.71 -12.82
C PRO A 327 11.91 -1.82 -12.56
N SER A 328 13.18 -1.44 -12.36
CA SER A 328 14.28 -2.38 -12.13
C SER A 328 15.25 -1.92 -11.04
N LEU A 329 16.07 -2.86 -10.60
CA LEU A 329 17.25 -2.63 -9.77
C LEU A 329 18.50 -3.05 -10.56
N VAL A 330 19.53 -2.21 -10.55
CA VAL A 330 20.84 -2.53 -11.11
C VAL A 330 21.82 -2.76 -9.98
N TYR A 331 22.47 -3.91 -9.98
CA TYR A 331 23.52 -4.32 -9.07
C TYR A 331 24.86 -4.23 -9.80
N ARG A 332 25.76 -3.38 -9.32
CA ARG A 332 27.18 -3.39 -9.70
C ARG A 332 27.98 -4.02 -8.59
N VAL A 333 28.68 -5.10 -8.90
CA VAL A 333 29.49 -5.84 -7.94
C VAL A 333 30.92 -5.87 -8.44
N VAL A 334 31.85 -5.31 -7.66
CA VAL A 334 33.27 -5.29 -7.99
C VAL A 334 34.09 -5.85 -6.84
N PRO A 335 35.16 -6.62 -7.11
CA PRO A 335 36.08 -7.06 -6.06
C PRO A 335 36.67 -5.88 -5.29
N LEU A 336 36.84 -6.03 -3.97
CA LEU A 336 37.31 -4.95 -3.08
C LEU A 336 38.72 -4.46 -3.43
N ASP A 337 39.57 -5.34 -3.94
CA ASP A 337 40.94 -5.05 -4.40
C ASP A 337 40.98 -4.23 -5.70
N VAL A 338 39.90 -4.26 -6.48
CA VAL A 338 39.73 -3.48 -7.72
C VAL A 338 38.98 -2.17 -7.47
N ALA A 339 38.22 -2.07 -6.39
CA ALA A 339 37.42 -0.89 -6.04
C ALA A 339 38.23 0.28 -5.42
N GLY A 340 39.53 0.07 -5.15
CA GLY A 340 40.44 1.02 -4.50
C GLY A 340 41.12 2.03 -5.41
#